data_AF-A0A3L6QNW9-F1
#
_entry.id   AF-A0A3L6QNW9-F1
#
_cell.length_a   1.000
_cell.length_b   1.000
_cell.length_c   1.000
_cell.angle_alpha   90.00
_cell.angle_beta   90.00
_cell.angle_gamma   90.00
#
_symmetry.space_group_name_H-M   'P 1'
#
loop_
_entity.id
_entity.type
_entity.pdbx_description
1 polymer ?
#
loop_
_entity_poly.entity_id
_entity_poly.type
_entity_poly.pdbx_seq_one_letter_code
_entity_poly.pdbx_strand_id
1 'polypeptide(L)'
;MDEIDKLREVQAKSKEDRIEVLERHQRIAADKKESARLKHLAAQENKEAKLLERKGKMHDKESKLLETYKTLLTLDTSQMPEDLKAEHMIALKSMREKIFSNRAL
;
A
#
# COMPACT_ATOMS: atom_id res chain seq x y z
N MET A 1 54.59 29.03 -32.10
CA MET A 1 53.69 27.87 -32.04
C MET A 1 53.49 27.38 -33.46
N ASP A 2 53.92 26.15 -33.73
CA ASP A 2 53.79 25.54 -35.05
C ASP A 2 52.31 25.21 -35.34
N GLU A 3 51.89 25.15 -36.59
CA GLU A 3 50.50 24.80 -36.96
C GLU A 3 50.10 23.41 -36.45
N ILE A 4 51.08 22.51 -36.39
CA ILE A 4 50.94 21.17 -35.81
C ILE A 4 50.58 21.22 -34.32
N ASP A 5 51.14 22.16 -33.57
CA ASP A 5 50.85 22.29 -32.13
C ASP A 5 49.41 22.75 -31.88
N LYS A 6 48.92 23.70 -32.69
CA LYS A 6 47.53 24.17 -32.62
C LYS A 6 46.54 23.05 -32.95
N LEU A 7 46.83 22.23 -33.96
CA LEU A 7 46.00 21.08 -34.31
C LEU A 7 45.96 20.03 -33.19
N ARG A 8 47.09 19.77 -32.52
CA ARG A 8 47.14 18.87 -31.36
C ARG A 8 46.30 19.38 -30.20
N GLU A 9 46.35 20.66 -29.90
CA GLU A 9 45.56 21.29 -28.83
C GLU A 9 44.05 21.19 -29.10
N VAL A 10 43.61 21.53 -30.31
CA VAL A 10 42.20 21.41 -30.72
C VAL A 10 41.73 19.95 -30.63
N GLN A 11 42.57 19.00 -31.05
CA GLN A 11 42.23 17.58 -30.97
C GLN A 11 42.16 17.08 -29.52
N ALA A 12 43.03 17.55 -28.63
CA ALA A 12 43.01 17.22 -27.21
C ALA A 12 41.73 17.73 -26.56
N LYS A 13 41.39 19.01 -26.76
CA LYS A 13 40.16 19.62 -26.25
C LYS A 13 38.91 18.92 -26.78
N SER A 14 38.86 18.61 -28.07
CA SER A 14 37.73 17.89 -28.65
C SER A 14 37.54 16.49 -28.05
N LYS A 15 38.63 15.79 -27.70
CA LYS A 15 38.56 14.50 -27.01
C LYS A 15 38.03 14.65 -25.58
N GLU A 16 38.48 15.67 -24.86
CA GLU A 16 38.03 15.99 -23.51
C GLU A 16 36.54 16.33 -23.48
N ASP A 17 36.09 17.26 -24.34
CA ASP A 17 34.67 17.63 -24.48
C ASP A 17 33.80 16.39 -24.76
N ARG A 18 34.28 15.48 -25.62
CA ARG A 18 33.58 14.24 -25.94
C ARG A 18 33.48 13.30 -24.72
N ILE A 19 34.53 13.20 -23.92
CA ILE A 19 34.53 12.39 -22.69
C ILE A 19 33.51 12.97 -21.71
N GLU A 20 33.52 14.28 -21.49
CA GLU A 20 32.58 14.94 -20.57
C GLU A 20 31.12 14.70 -20.97
N VAL A 21 30.80 14.84 -22.26
CA VAL A 21 29.45 14.56 -22.78
C VAL A 21 29.04 13.11 -22.56
N LEU A 22 29.96 12.16 -22.82
CA LEU A 22 29.69 10.73 -22.61
C LEU A 22 29.43 10.41 -21.14
N GLU A 23 30.25 10.94 -20.23
CA GLU A 23 30.06 10.76 -18.79
C GLU A 23 28.73 11.35 -18.32
N ARG A 24 28.37 12.55 -18.81
CA ARG A 24 27.09 13.17 -18.50
C ARG A 24 25.93 12.33 -18.98
N HIS A 25 25.99 11.78 -20.19
CA HIS A 25 24.97 10.87 -20.72
C HIS A 25 24.87 9.59 -19.89
N GLN A 26 25.99 9.00 -19.47
CA GLN A 26 26.00 7.81 -18.61
C GLN A 26 25.35 8.10 -17.26
N ARG A 27 25.68 9.25 -16.64
CA ARG A 27 25.03 9.69 -15.39
C ARG A 27 23.52 9.86 -15.56
N ILE A 28 23.07 10.57 -16.59
CA ILE A 28 21.63 10.76 -16.86
C ILE A 28 20.94 9.41 -17.12
N ALA A 29 21.58 8.48 -17.83
CA ALA A 29 21.01 7.16 -18.07
C ALA A 29 20.87 6.35 -16.77
N ALA A 30 21.89 6.40 -15.90
CA ALA A 30 21.86 5.77 -14.58
C ALA A 30 20.75 6.37 -13.70
N ASP A 31 20.66 7.70 -13.64
CA ASP A 31 19.64 8.41 -12.84
C ASP A 31 18.22 8.10 -13.34
N LYS A 32 18.02 8.06 -14.66
CA LYS A 32 16.71 7.68 -15.24
C LYS A 32 16.33 6.25 -14.87
N LYS A 33 17.28 5.31 -14.95
CA LYS A 33 17.04 3.91 -14.56
C LYS A 33 16.70 3.80 -13.08
N GLU A 34 17.45 4.48 -12.22
CA GLU A 34 17.21 4.45 -10.79
C GLU A 34 15.89 5.14 -10.42
N SER A 35 15.56 6.26 -11.04
CA SER A 35 14.25 6.92 -10.87
C SER A 35 13.09 6.00 -11.26
N ALA A 36 13.22 5.26 -12.36
CA ALA A 36 12.20 4.28 -12.76
C ALA A 36 12.06 3.15 -11.73
N ARG A 37 13.18 2.64 -11.20
CA ARG A 37 13.20 1.62 -10.14
C ARG A 37 12.51 2.10 -8.87
N LEU A 38 12.84 3.31 -8.40
CA LEU A 38 12.24 3.92 -7.22
C LEU A 38 10.73 4.16 -7.38
N LYS A 39 10.29 4.65 -8.55
CA LYS A 39 8.86 4.82 -8.84
C LYS A 39 8.09 3.51 -8.80
N HIS A 40 8.67 2.44 -9.36
CA HIS A 40 8.07 1.12 -9.30
C HIS A 40 7.97 0.61 -7.85
N LEU A 41 9.05 0.75 -7.08
CA LEU A 41 9.07 0.34 -5.67
C LEU A 41 8.01 1.10 -4.85
N ALA A 42 7.95 2.43 -4.97
CA ALA A 42 6.95 3.24 -4.29
C ALA A 42 5.52 2.86 -4.69
N ALA A 43 5.29 2.51 -5.96
CA ALA A 43 3.98 2.03 -6.40
C ALA A 43 3.62 0.66 -5.79
N GLN A 44 4.60 -0.23 -5.61
CA GLN A 44 4.41 -1.52 -4.96
C GLN A 44 4.11 -1.36 -3.45
N GLU A 45 4.92 -0.58 -2.74
CA GLU A 45 4.72 -0.28 -1.32
C GLU A 45 3.36 0.39 -1.07
N ASN A 46 2.94 1.34 -1.92
CA ASN A 46 1.63 1.97 -1.80
C ASN A 46 0.47 0.98 -2.01
N LYS A 47 0.62 0.01 -2.94
CA LYS A 47 -0.38 -1.05 -3.11
C LYS A 47 -0.47 -1.91 -1.85
N GLU A 48 0.66 -2.30 -1.27
CA GLU A 48 0.71 -3.10 -0.05
C GLU A 48 0.13 -2.36 1.16
N ALA A 49 0.49 -1.09 1.34
CA ALA A 49 -0.05 -0.23 2.40
C ALA A 49 -1.58 -0.14 2.33
N LYS A 50 -2.15 0.04 1.13
CA LYS A 50 -3.61 0.06 0.94
C LYS A 50 -4.28 -1.27 1.27
N LEU A 51 -3.62 -2.40 0.98
CA LEU A 51 -4.13 -3.72 1.34
C LEU A 51 -4.12 -3.93 2.86
N LEU A 52 -3.04 -3.53 3.53
CA LEU A 52 -2.93 -3.58 5.00
C LEU A 52 -3.96 -2.67 5.67
N GLU A 53 -4.15 -1.45 5.17
CA GLU A 53 -5.18 -0.52 5.67
C GLU A 53 -6.58 -1.14 5.54
N ARG A 54 -6.89 -1.75 4.38
CA ARG A 54 -8.18 -2.41 4.16
C ARG A 54 -8.38 -3.60 5.10
N LYS A 55 -7.34 -4.42 5.32
CA LYS A 55 -7.37 -5.54 6.27
C LYS A 55 -7.57 -5.04 7.70
N GLY A 56 -6.86 -4.00 8.12
CA GLY A 56 -7.05 -3.36 9.43
C GLY A 56 -8.48 -2.89 9.63
N LYS A 57 -9.04 -2.15 8.66
CA LYS A 57 -10.45 -1.70 8.71
C LYS A 57 -11.45 -2.86 8.76
N MET A 58 -11.14 -4.00 8.13
CA MET A 58 -11.97 -5.20 8.20
C MET A 58 -11.92 -5.82 9.59
N HIS A 59 -10.73 -6.03 10.14
CA HIS A 59 -10.54 -6.55 11.49
C HIS A 59 -11.19 -5.66 12.56
N ASP A 60 -11.08 -4.34 12.44
CA ASP A 60 -11.74 -3.41 13.38
C ASP A 60 -13.26 -3.56 13.34
N LYS A 61 -13.84 -3.70 12.15
CA LYS A 61 -15.29 -3.91 11.99
C LYS A 61 -15.72 -5.26 12.55
N GLU A 62 -14.96 -6.32 12.29
CA GLU A 62 -15.22 -7.65 12.82
C GLU A 62 -15.12 -7.68 14.35
N SER A 63 -14.11 -7.02 14.91
CA SER A 63 -13.91 -6.90 16.36
C SER A 63 -15.10 -6.20 17.03
N LYS A 64 -15.50 -5.02 16.52
CA LYS A 64 -16.68 -4.29 17.02
C LYS A 64 -17.97 -5.09 16.90
N LEU A 65 -18.14 -5.82 15.80
CA LEU A 65 -19.31 -6.67 15.59
C LEU A 65 -19.34 -7.84 16.59
N LEU A 66 -18.19 -8.47 16.85
CA LEU A 66 -18.05 -9.55 17.81
C LEU A 66 -18.27 -9.07 19.25
N GLU A 67 -17.76 -7.88 19.60
CA GLU A 67 -18.00 -7.25 20.90
C GLU A 67 -19.49 -6.98 21.10
N THR A 68 -20.16 -6.38 20.12
CA THR A 68 -21.62 -6.13 20.16
C THR A 68 -22.39 -7.44 20.31
N TYR A 69 -21.99 -8.48 19.58
CA TYR A 69 -22.62 -9.80 19.67
C TYR A 69 -22.45 -10.42 21.06
N LYS A 70 -21.25 -10.31 21.65
CA LYS A 70 -20.98 -10.75 23.02
C LYS A 70 -21.89 -10.02 24.01
N THR A 71 -22.02 -8.70 23.88
CA THR A 71 -22.88 -7.89 24.76
C THR A 71 -24.34 -8.34 24.68
N LEU A 72 -24.88 -8.55 23.48
CA LEU A 72 -26.24 -9.06 23.31
C LEU A 72 -26.40 -10.45 23.92
N LEU A 73 -25.41 -11.34 23.71
CA LEU A 73 -25.45 -12.71 24.22
C LEU A 73 -25.49 -12.77 25.76
N THR A 74 -24.88 -11.79 26.42
CA THR A 74 -24.80 -11.71 27.89
C THR A 74 -25.87 -10.81 28.52
N LEU A 75 -26.75 -10.22 27.72
CA LEU A 75 -27.78 -9.32 28.23
C LEU A 75 -28.82 -10.12 29.03
N ASP A 76 -29.19 -9.64 30.22
CA ASP A 76 -30.28 -10.25 30.99
C ASP A 76 -31.62 -9.95 30.31
N THR A 77 -32.28 -11.01 29.82
CA THR A 77 -33.58 -10.93 29.17
C THR A 77 -34.74 -11.32 30.09
N SER A 78 -34.50 -11.59 31.39
CA SER A 78 -35.51 -12.11 32.30
C SER A 78 -36.74 -11.20 32.43
N GLN A 79 -36.50 -9.88 32.47
CA GLN A 79 -37.54 -8.84 32.60
C GLN A 79 -38.06 -8.31 31.26
N MET A 80 -37.61 -8.86 30.12
CA MET A 80 -38.08 -8.39 28.82
C MET A 80 -39.50 -8.91 28.51
N PRO A 81 -40.40 -8.02 28.03
CA PRO A 81 -41.63 -8.39 27.35
C PRO A 81 -41.39 -9.38 26.20
N GLU A 82 -42.39 -10.23 25.90
CA GLU A 82 -42.22 -11.33 24.94
C GLU A 82 -41.95 -10.87 23.51
N ASP A 83 -42.56 -9.76 23.09
CA ASP A 83 -42.31 -9.09 21.82
C ASP A 83 -40.84 -8.61 21.74
N LEU A 84 -40.32 -7.97 22.78
CA LEU A 84 -38.92 -7.54 22.84
C LEU A 84 -37.94 -8.72 22.92
N LYS A 85 -38.30 -9.83 23.59
CA LYS A 85 -37.51 -11.07 23.56
C LYS A 85 -37.41 -11.63 22.15
N ALA A 86 -38.52 -11.65 21.41
CA ALA A 86 -38.55 -12.11 20.03
C ALA A 86 -37.63 -11.25 19.15
N GLU A 87 -37.71 -9.92 19.26
CA GLU A 87 -36.81 -9.00 18.54
C GLU A 87 -35.34 -9.21 18.92
N HIS A 88 -35.04 -9.36 20.21
CA HIS A 88 -33.69 -9.65 20.70
C HIS A 88 -33.12 -10.94 20.09
N MET A 89 -33.92 -12.01 20.06
CA MET A 89 -33.54 -13.28 19.44
C MET A 89 -33.29 -13.15 17.92
N ILE A 90 -34.09 -12.35 17.23
CA ILE A 90 -33.91 -12.07 15.79
C ILE A 90 -32.60 -11.32 15.56
N ALA A 91 -32.31 -10.29 16.38
CA ALA A 91 -31.06 -9.54 16.31
C ALA A 91 -29.83 -10.44 16.54
N LEU A 92 -29.88 -11.30 17.58
CA LEU A 92 -28.82 -12.27 17.87
C LEU A 92 -28.57 -13.24 16.71
N LYS A 93 -29.64 -13.83 16.15
CA LYS A 93 -29.51 -14.75 15.00
C LYS A 93 -28.94 -14.05 13.77
N SER A 94 -29.44 -12.85 13.46
CA SER A 94 -28.98 -12.06 12.32
C SER A 94 -27.51 -11.66 12.45
N MET A 95 -27.07 -11.28 13.66
CA MET A 95 -25.67 -10.96 13.92
C MET A 95 -24.76 -12.18 13.86
N ARG A 96 -25.20 -13.32 14.41
CA ARG A 96 -24.48 -14.59 14.30
C ARG A 96 -24.25 -14.97 12.84
N GLU A 97 -25.29 -14.89 12.01
CA GLU A 97 -25.18 -15.12 10.57
C GLU A 97 -24.20 -14.14 9.93
N LYS A 98 -24.30 -12.84 10.23
CA LYS A 98 -23.37 -11.85 9.68
C LYS A 98 -21.90 -12.11 10.06
N ILE A 99 -21.62 -12.61 11.26
CA ILE A 99 -20.26 -12.90 11.76
C ILE A 99 -19.70 -14.20 11.18
N PHE A 100 -20.54 -15.24 11.03
CA PHE A 100 -20.08 -16.60 10.76
C PHE A 100 -20.45 -17.13 9.36
N SER A 101 -21.43 -16.56 8.66
CA SER A 101 -21.86 -17.03 7.33
C SER A 101 -20.82 -16.82 6.22
N ASN A 102 -19.76 -16.05 6.47
CA ASN A 102 -18.67 -15.81 5.52
C ASN A 102 -17.37 -16.55 5.88
N ARG A 103 -17.40 -17.40 6.91
CA ARG A 103 -16.29 -18.30 7.25
C ARG A 103 -16.57 -19.66 6.60
N ALA A 104 -16.16 -19.81 5.35
CA ALA A 104 -15.93 -21.16 4.83
C ALA A 104 -14.84 -21.79 5.73
N LEU A 105 -15.23 -22.77 6.54
CA LEU A 105 -14.31 -23.71 7.17
C LEU A 105 -13.67 -24.59 6.10
#